data_AF-A0A4Y7PXK7-F1
#
_entry.id   AF-A0A4Y7PXK7-F1
#
_cell.length_a   1.000
_cell.length_b   1.000
_cell.length_c   1.000
_cell.angle_alpha   90.00
_cell.angle_beta   90.00
_cell.angle_gamma   90.00
#
_symmetry.space_group_name_H-M   'P 1'
#
loop_
_entity.id
_entity.type
_entity.pdbx_description
1 polymer ?
#
loop_
_entity_poly.entity_id
_entity_poly.type
_entity_poly.pdbx_seq_one_letter_code
_entity_poly.pdbx_strand_id
1 'polypeptide(L)'
;MTSFRGKAGPLLDGFPSLHTIESSNQYVLSHLRRVPLPSLSTAHVRNEDFLEWEFMWIFLDSNFLLTCGGNIKTLTIVGTVVESRARTVAEALRTCMRLKELVMDAIDLFRLLSGFRGFDELLHPQVTQLGLTNNALNTLPSENNFHATLIPNLRARFPTLEVLRWLGDVDRGLSRSDTQGGSDLLGSAADTSQVHTSEIRIENRDGEKLELDWLLVR
;
A
#
# COMPACT_ATOMS: atom_id res chain seq x y z
N MET A 1 28.62 -15.56 11.73
CA MET A 1 28.28 -14.83 12.96
C MET A 1 29.39 -13.82 13.20
N THR A 2 29.20 -12.57 12.80
CA THR A 2 30.24 -11.53 12.86
C THR A 2 29.72 -10.39 13.73
N SER A 3 30.31 -10.27 14.92
CA SER A 3 30.05 -9.21 15.89
C SER A 3 30.99 -8.03 15.61
N PHE A 4 30.43 -6.83 15.43
CA PHE A 4 31.19 -5.59 15.30
C PHE A 4 31.02 -4.74 16.56
N ARG A 5 32.15 -4.42 17.20
CA ARG A 5 32.28 -3.42 18.27
C ARG A 5 33.20 -2.32 17.75
N GLY A 6 32.65 -1.18 17.37
CA GLY A 6 33.39 -0.04 16.84
C GLY A 6 33.11 1.24 17.61
N LYS A 7 34.17 1.90 18.09
CA LYS A 7 34.17 3.25 18.69
C LYS A 7 33.82 4.30 17.63
N ALA A 8 33.25 5.42 18.07
CA ALA A 8 32.75 6.51 17.22
C ALA A 8 33.80 7.08 16.21
N GLY A 9 33.38 7.15 14.93
CA GLY A 9 34.04 7.71 13.73
C GLY A 9 34.13 6.69 12.57
N PRO A 10 34.09 7.02 11.25
CA PRO A 10 33.80 8.26 10.49
C PRO A 10 32.41 8.20 9.78
N LEU A 11 32.09 9.16 8.91
CA LEU A 11 30.89 9.13 8.02
C LEU A 11 30.77 7.74 7.38
N LEU A 12 29.66 7.03 7.61
CA LEU A 12 29.37 5.75 6.96
C LEU A 12 29.41 5.97 5.43
N ASP A 13 30.35 5.33 4.73
CA ASP A 13 30.59 5.43 3.28
C ASP A 13 29.42 4.94 2.39
N GLY A 14 28.21 4.88 2.93
CA GLY A 14 27.04 4.38 2.25
C GLY A 14 27.06 2.87 2.05
N PHE A 15 25.97 2.35 1.49
CA PHE A 15 25.90 0.98 1.00
C PHE A 15 25.50 1.00 -0.48
N PRO A 16 26.48 1.18 -1.40
CA PRO A 16 26.19 1.44 -2.81
C PRO A 16 25.59 0.24 -3.55
N SER A 17 25.72 -0.98 -3.00
CA SER A 17 25.17 -2.21 -3.58
C SER A 17 23.94 -2.73 -2.82
N LEU A 18 23.46 -2.02 -1.80
CA LEU A 18 22.27 -2.44 -1.06
C LEU A 18 21.02 -2.12 -1.89
N HIS A 19 20.34 -3.17 -2.36
CA HIS A 19 19.14 -3.06 -3.19
C HIS A 19 17.83 -3.23 -2.42
N THR A 20 17.88 -3.99 -1.33
CA THR A 20 16.71 -4.37 -0.53
C THR A 20 16.99 -4.16 0.94
N ILE A 21 16.02 -3.57 1.64
CA ILE A 21 15.96 -3.55 3.10
C ILE A 21 14.68 -4.24 3.53
N GLU A 22 14.80 -5.11 4.54
CA GLU A 22 13.66 -5.64 5.27
C GLU A 22 13.90 -5.37 6.75
N SER A 23 12.91 -4.76 7.41
CA SER A 23 12.98 -4.50 8.84
C SER A 23 11.59 -4.46 9.47
N SER A 24 11.46 -5.16 10.60
CA SER A 24 10.39 -4.94 11.57
C SER A 24 10.83 -4.11 12.77
N ASN A 25 12.07 -3.60 12.74
CA ASN A 25 12.69 -2.89 13.85
C ASN A 25 13.05 -1.44 13.48
N GLN A 26 12.52 -0.48 14.25
CA GLN A 26 12.72 0.95 14.02
C GLN A 26 14.19 1.39 14.17
N TYR A 27 14.95 0.75 15.05
CA TYR A 27 16.34 1.12 15.31
C TYR A 27 17.20 0.92 14.07
N VAL A 28 16.96 -0.12 13.28
CA VAL A 28 17.68 -0.37 12.02
C VAL A 28 17.46 0.78 11.03
N LEU A 29 16.21 1.21 10.86
CA LEU A 29 15.86 2.31 9.96
C LEU A 29 16.43 3.65 10.46
N SER A 30 16.46 3.84 11.78
CA SER A 30 17.03 5.04 12.42
C SER A 30 18.52 5.22 12.10
N HIS A 31 19.28 4.12 12.01
CA HIS A 31 20.69 4.15 11.66
C HIS A 31 20.93 4.43 10.18
N LEU A 32 19.98 4.07 9.32
CA LEU A 32 20.08 4.22 7.86
C LEU A 32 19.58 5.58 7.35
N ARG A 33 18.86 6.36 8.16
CA ARG A 33 18.23 7.64 7.75
C ARG A 33 19.17 8.70 7.16
N ARG A 34 20.49 8.56 7.36
CA ARG A 34 21.53 9.48 6.84
C ARG A 34 22.60 8.76 6.02
N VAL A 35 22.40 7.47 5.77
CA VAL A 35 23.36 6.66 5.01
C VAL A 35 22.99 6.74 3.54
N PRO A 36 23.92 7.07 2.63
CA PRO A 36 23.64 7.04 1.20
C PRO A 36 23.31 5.61 0.73
N LEU A 37 22.13 5.45 0.16
CA LEU A 37 21.62 4.17 -0.37
C LEU A 37 21.22 4.31 -1.85
N PRO A 38 22.17 4.59 -2.76
CA PRO A 38 21.87 4.96 -4.13
C PRO A 38 21.22 3.85 -4.97
N SER A 39 21.43 2.58 -4.58
CA SER A 39 20.92 1.41 -5.30
C SER A 39 19.66 0.80 -4.67
N LEU A 40 19.17 1.36 -3.56
CA LEU A 40 18.01 0.85 -2.85
C LEU A 40 16.76 1.01 -3.72
N SER A 41 16.16 -0.11 -4.11
CA SER A 41 14.94 -0.14 -4.92
C SER A 41 13.76 -0.78 -4.20
N THR A 42 14.01 -1.52 -3.12
CA THR A 42 13.00 -2.31 -2.43
C THR A 42 13.10 -2.11 -0.93
N ALA A 43 11.99 -1.78 -0.29
CA ALA A 43 11.92 -1.62 1.16
C ALA A 43 10.71 -2.37 1.70
N HIS A 44 10.95 -3.25 2.67
CA HIS A 44 9.91 -3.99 3.39
C HIS A 44 9.94 -3.60 4.85
N VAL A 45 8.84 -3.01 5.31
CA VAL A 45 8.69 -2.50 6.66
C VAL A 45 7.39 -3.05 7.24
N ARG A 46 7.52 -3.87 8.28
CA ARG A 46 6.39 -4.59 8.89
C ARG A 46 6.37 -4.35 10.38
N ASN A 47 5.29 -3.75 10.89
CA ASN A 47 5.08 -3.53 12.30
C ASN A 47 4.00 -4.51 12.79
N GLU A 48 4.41 -5.75 13.04
CA GLU A 48 3.48 -6.84 13.39
C GLU A 48 2.91 -6.68 14.80
N ASP A 49 3.66 -6.04 15.72
CA ASP A 49 3.25 -5.91 17.12
C ASP A 49 2.37 -4.68 17.39
N PHE A 50 2.18 -3.74 16.45
CA PHE A 50 1.33 -2.53 16.53
C PHE A 50 1.50 -1.62 17.78
N LEU A 51 2.35 -1.97 18.74
CA LEU A 51 2.51 -1.29 20.03
C LEU A 51 3.44 -0.08 19.93
N GLU A 52 4.31 -0.04 18.92
CA GLU A 52 5.28 1.02 18.72
C GLU A 52 4.80 1.99 17.64
N TRP A 53 3.85 2.88 17.96
CA TRP A 53 3.52 4.02 17.09
C TRP A 53 4.74 4.93 16.81
N GLU A 54 5.76 4.86 17.67
CA GLU A 54 7.08 5.51 17.50
C GLU A 54 7.84 4.99 16.27
N PHE A 55 7.59 3.73 15.86
CA PHE A 55 8.19 3.10 14.68
C PHE A 55 7.95 3.91 13.40
N MET A 56 6.78 4.55 13.32
CA MET A 56 6.37 5.38 12.21
C MET A 56 7.08 6.73 12.17
N TRP A 57 7.46 7.27 13.32
CA TRP A 57 8.22 8.50 13.41
C TRP A 57 9.59 8.33 12.78
N ILE A 58 10.20 7.15 12.95
CA ILE A 58 11.51 6.86 12.38
C ILE A 58 11.41 6.42 10.92
N PHE A 59 10.32 5.82 10.45
CA PHE A 59 10.25 5.43 9.03
C PHE A 59 9.74 6.55 8.12
N LEU A 60 8.69 7.27 8.55
CA LEU A 60 8.02 8.29 7.74
C LEU A 60 8.41 9.72 8.09
N ASP A 61 8.69 10.00 9.37
CA ASP A 61 9.15 11.33 9.84
C ASP A 61 10.69 11.42 9.91
N SER A 62 11.41 10.30 9.74
CA SER A 62 12.84 10.37 9.51
C SER A 62 13.11 10.58 8.03
N ASN A 63 14.19 11.31 7.78
CA ASN A 63 14.78 11.53 6.46
C ASN A 63 15.04 10.26 5.63
N PHE A 64 14.73 9.04 6.09
CA PHE A 64 14.90 7.82 5.32
C PHE A 64 14.19 7.88 3.96
N LEU A 65 12.85 7.98 3.92
CA LEU A 65 12.12 8.07 2.63
C LEU A 65 12.45 9.37 1.88
N LEU A 66 12.75 10.46 2.58
CA LEU A 66 13.23 11.69 1.93
C LEU A 66 14.60 11.50 1.25
N THR A 67 15.48 10.66 1.79
CA THR A 67 16.84 10.45 1.29
C THR A 67 16.90 9.38 0.20
N CYS A 68 16.11 8.31 0.34
CA CYS A 68 16.19 7.16 -0.57
C CYS A 68 14.89 6.83 -1.30
N GLY A 69 13.75 7.45 -0.94
CA GLY A 69 12.43 7.18 -1.51
C GLY A 69 12.38 7.36 -3.02
N GLY A 70 13.11 8.35 -3.55
CA GLY A 70 13.20 8.58 -4.99
C GLY A 70 13.71 7.39 -5.82
N ASN A 71 14.39 6.41 -5.20
CA ASN A 71 14.86 5.19 -5.87
C ASN A 71 13.96 3.97 -5.66
N ILE A 72 13.05 4.02 -4.68
CA ILE A 72 12.19 2.90 -4.31
C ILE A 72 11.17 2.62 -5.42
N LYS A 73 11.12 1.36 -5.85
CA LYS A 73 10.17 0.81 -6.83
C LYS A 73 9.13 -0.08 -6.17
N THR A 74 9.51 -0.77 -5.10
CA THR A 74 8.65 -1.68 -4.33
C THR A 74 8.71 -1.31 -2.85
N LEU A 75 7.56 -1.02 -2.25
CA LEU A 75 7.44 -0.67 -0.84
C LEU A 75 6.40 -1.56 -0.18
N THR A 76 6.74 -2.16 0.96
CA THR A 76 5.79 -2.82 1.86
C THR A 76 5.73 -2.06 3.17
N ILE A 77 4.54 -1.64 3.58
CA ILE A 77 4.26 -0.96 4.85
C ILE A 77 3.02 -1.59 5.50
N VAL A 78 3.22 -2.52 6.44
CA VAL A 78 2.15 -3.31 7.08
C VAL A 78 2.10 -2.96 8.56
N GLY A 79 0.90 -2.71 9.09
CA GLY A 79 0.67 -2.32 10.48
C GLY A 79 1.20 -0.94 10.87
N THR A 80 1.14 0.00 9.93
CA THR A 80 1.90 1.24 9.98
C THR A 80 1.03 2.49 10.07
N VAL A 81 -0.19 2.48 9.56
CA VAL A 81 -0.97 3.72 9.44
C VAL A 81 -1.96 3.83 10.59
N VAL A 82 -1.63 4.65 11.59
CA VAL A 82 -2.64 5.14 12.55
C VAL A 82 -3.38 6.35 11.97
N GLU A 83 -4.66 6.51 12.30
CA GLU A 83 -5.53 7.54 11.71
C GLU A 83 -4.95 8.96 11.85
N SER A 84 -4.42 9.31 13.02
CA SER A 84 -3.79 10.62 13.29
C SER A 84 -2.53 10.89 12.47
N ARG A 85 -1.97 9.88 11.79
CA ARG A 85 -0.73 9.96 11.00
C ARG A 85 -0.92 9.62 9.52
N ALA A 86 -2.14 9.32 9.08
CA ALA A 86 -2.45 9.01 7.68
C ALA A 86 -1.90 10.07 6.70
N ARG A 87 -2.02 11.36 7.06
CA ARG A 87 -1.47 12.47 6.28
C ARG A 87 0.04 12.37 6.06
N THR A 88 0.81 12.16 7.13
CA THR A 88 2.27 12.06 7.05
C THR A 88 2.69 10.87 6.18
N VAL A 89 1.97 9.75 6.27
CA VAL A 89 2.20 8.59 5.40
C VAL A 89 1.93 8.93 3.94
N ALA A 90 0.80 9.57 3.63
CA ALA A 90 0.47 9.99 2.28
C ALA A 90 1.54 10.94 1.69
N GLU A 91 2.00 11.91 2.47
CA GLU A 91 3.07 12.84 2.08
C GLU A 91 4.40 12.11 1.84
N ALA A 92 4.76 11.15 2.70
CA ALA A 92 5.97 10.35 2.54
C ALA A 92 5.91 9.44 1.31
N LEU A 93 4.76 8.81 1.03
CA LEU A 93 4.56 7.99 -0.17
C LEU A 93 4.81 8.78 -1.45
N ARG A 94 4.46 10.07 -1.49
CA ARG A 94 4.71 10.94 -2.65
C ARG A 94 6.19 11.20 -2.93
N THR A 95 7.05 11.03 -1.94
CA THR A 95 8.51 11.13 -2.16
C THR A 95 9.04 9.95 -2.98
N CYS A 96 8.29 8.85 -3.04
CA CYS A 96 8.67 7.62 -3.71
C CYS A 96 8.36 7.65 -5.21
N MET A 97 8.85 8.66 -5.94
CA MET A 97 8.44 8.98 -7.31
C MET A 97 8.59 7.86 -8.36
N ARG A 98 9.29 6.75 -8.03
CA ARG A 98 9.48 5.58 -8.90
C ARG A 98 8.70 4.35 -8.42
N LEU A 99 7.88 4.50 -7.39
CA LEU A 99 7.11 3.43 -6.77
C LEU A 99 6.07 2.88 -7.75
N LYS A 100 6.19 1.58 -8.04
CA LYS A 100 5.30 0.81 -8.90
C LYS A 100 4.45 -0.18 -8.11
N GLU A 101 5.04 -0.73 -7.05
CA GLU A 101 4.43 -1.74 -6.22
C GLU A 101 4.34 -1.26 -4.78
N LEU A 102 3.12 -1.13 -4.27
CA LEU A 102 2.85 -0.82 -2.87
C LEU A 102 2.16 -2.02 -2.22
N VAL A 103 2.60 -2.44 -1.05
CA VAL A 103 1.91 -3.46 -0.24
C VAL A 103 1.60 -2.87 1.12
N MET A 104 0.36 -2.98 1.58
CA MET A 104 -0.06 -2.48 2.89
C MET A 104 -1.25 -3.23 3.46
N ASP A 105 -1.59 -3.00 4.72
CA ASP A 105 -2.84 -3.54 5.27
C ASP A 105 -4.07 -2.83 4.72
N ALA A 106 -5.17 -3.56 4.57
CA ALA A 106 -6.45 -3.01 4.14
C ALA A 106 -6.95 -1.91 5.09
N ILE A 107 -6.75 -2.06 6.40
CA ILE A 107 -7.08 -1.02 7.40
C ILE A 107 -6.22 0.23 7.23
N ASP A 108 -4.94 0.07 6.87
CA ASP A 108 -4.02 1.17 6.65
C ASP A 108 -4.43 1.95 5.40
N LEU A 109 -4.75 1.24 4.31
CA LEU A 109 -5.34 1.84 3.11
C LEU A 109 -6.63 2.58 3.46
N PHE A 110 -7.56 1.95 4.19
CA PHE A 110 -8.80 2.59 4.58
C PHE A 110 -8.53 3.91 5.32
N ARG A 111 -7.62 3.94 6.28
CA ARG A 111 -7.25 5.17 7.00
C ARG A 111 -6.64 6.24 6.08
N LEU A 112 -5.88 5.85 5.06
CA LEU A 112 -5.36 6.79 4.05
C LEU A 112 -6.46 7.34 3.14
N LEU A 113 -7.45 6.51 2.79
CA LEU A 113 -8.56 6.89 1.93
C LEU A 113 -9.62 7.73 2.68
N SER A 114 -9.84 7.41 3.96
CA SER A 114 -10.80 8.08 4.85
C SER A 114 -10.21 9.28 5.59
N GLY A 115 -8.89 9.44 5.55
CA GLY A 115 -8.14 10.42 6.33
C GLY A 115 -8.43 11.87 5.93
N PHE A 116 -9.36 12.48 6.67
CA PHE A 116 -9.62 13.92 6.80
C PHE A 116 -10.16 14.67 5.56
N ARG A 117 -11.24 15.43 5.79
CA ARG A 117 -11.78 16.43 4.86
C ARG A 117 -10.64 17.29 4.29
N GLY A 118 -10.45 17.27 2.98
CA GLY A 118 -9.47 18.11 2.28
C GLY A 118 -8.34 17.36 1.58
N PHE A 119 -8.20 16.05 1.77
CA PHE A 119 -7.41 15.23 0.86
C PHE A 119 -8.26 14.93 -0.37
N ASP A 120 -8.21 15.73 -1.43
CA ASP A 120 -8.68 15.37 -2.79
C ASP A 120 -7.50 15.00 -3.72
N GLU A 121 -6.31 14.93 -3.14
CA GLU A 121 -5.08 14.75 -3.88
C GLU A 121 -4.73 13.28 -4.12
N LEU A 122 -3.99 13.03 -5.19
CA LEU A 122 -3.43 11.73 -5.53
C LEU A 122 -2.52 11.21 -4.39
N LEU A 123 -2.60 9.90 -4.09
CA LEU A 123 -1.68 9.25 -3.17
C LEU A 123 -0.39 8.87 -3.91
N HIS A 124 -0.51 8.22 -5.07
CA HIS A 124 0.66 7.93 -5.90
C HIS A 124 0.31 7.78 -7.39
N PRO A 125 0.89 8.61 -8.29
CA PRO A 125 0.52 8.60 -9.71
C PRO A 125 1.13 7.44 -10.51
N GLN A 126 2.12 6.71 -9.99
CA GLN A 126 2.84 5.65 -10.74
C GLN A 126 2.65 4.23 -10.20
N VAL A 127 1.87 4.05 -9.12
CA VAL A 127 1.64 2.71 -8.57
C VAL A 127 0.73 1.95 -9.52
N THR A 128 1.26 0.90 -10.13
CA THR A 128 0.55 -0.01 -11.03
C THR A 128 0.02 -1.25 -10.31
N GLN A 129 0.61 -1.61 -9.17
CA GLN A 129 0.21 -2.75 -8.36
C GLN A 129 0.09 -2.38 -6.88
N LEU A 130 -1.07 -2.68 -6.30
CA LEU A 130 -1.35 -2.52 -4.87
C LEU A 130 -1.65 -3.89 -4.26
N GLY A 131 -0.82 -4.33 -3.32
CA GLY A 131 -1.05 -5.52 -2.51
C GLY A 131 -1.74 -5.16 -1.20
N LEU A 132 -2.84 -5.82 -0.87
CA LEU A 132 -3.55 -5.64 0.41
C LEU A 132 -3.47 -6.89 1.27
N THR A 133 -2.95 -6.74 2.49
CA THR A 133 -3.01 -7.75 3.56
C THR A 133 -4.18 -7.48 4.50
N ASN A 134 -4.63 -8.50 5.23
CA ASN A 134 -5.62 -8.37 6.30
C ASN A 134 -5.06 -8.83 7.66
N ASN A 135 -3.75 -8.63 7.86
CA ASN A 135 -3.03 -9.14 9.03
C ASN A 135 -3.25 -8.30 10.29
N ALA A 136 -3.80 -7.10 10.17
CA ALA A 136 -4.04 -6.22 11.30
C ALA A 136 -5.09 -6.82 12.25
N LEU A 137 -4.81 -6.78 13.55
CA LEU A 137 -5.77 -7.14 14.61
C LEU A 137 -6.97 -6.17 14.69
N ASN A 138 -6.88 -5.03 14.03
CA ASN A 138 -7.90 -4.00 14.04
C ASN A 138 -8.96 -4.31 13.01
N THR A 139 -10.17 -4.56 13.48
CA THR A 139 -11.31 -4.74 12.60
C THR A 139 -11.66 -3.43 11.90
N LEU A 140 -11.94 -3.51 10.61
CA LEU A 140 -12.55 -2.40 9.89
C LEU A 140 -13.87 -1.96 10.58
N PRO A 141 -14.26 -0.66 10.55
CA PRO A 141 -15.50 -0.22 11.19
C PRO A 141 -16.71 -0.93 10.58
N SER A 142 -17.58 -1.53 11.39
CA SER A 142 -18.68 -2.41 10.97
C SER A 142 -19.75 -1.78 10.06
N GLU A 143 -19.77 -0.45 9.93
CA GLU A 143 -20.67 0.31 9.04
C GLU A 143 -19.98 0.77 7.74
N ASN A 144 -18.81 0.23 7.42
CA ASN A 144 -18.09 0.69 6.24
C ASN A 144 -18.75 0.21 4.94
N ASN A 145 -18.80 1.11 3.96
CA ASN A 145 -19.06 0.78 2.57
C ASN A 145 -17.72 0.48 1.85
N PHE A 146 -16.77 -0.20 2.51
CA PHE A 146 -15.41 -0.35 2.01
C PHE A 146 -15.42 -1.00 0.62
N HIS A 147 -16.10 -2.13 0.43
CA HIS A 147 -16.20 -2.77 -0.89
C HIS A 147 -16.85 -1.85 -1.93
N ALA A 148 -17.97 -1.20 -1.58
CA ALA A 148 -18.69 -0.33 -2.51
C ALA A 148 -17.89 0.92 -2.92
N THR A 149 -16.97 1.39 -2.07
CA THR A 149 -16.18 2.60 -2.30
C THR A 149 -14.73 2.33 -2.69
N LEU A 150 -14.24 1.10 -2.56
CA LEU A 150 -12.84 0.74 -2.76
C LEU A 150 -12.38 1.08 -4.18
N ILE A 151 -13.04 0.53 -5.21
CA ILE A 151 -12.60 0.73 -6.60
C ILE A 151 -12.67 2.21 -7.02
N PRO A 152 -13.76 2.97 -6.75
CA PRO A 152 -13.77 4.41 -7.01
C PRO A 152 -12.64 5.16 -6.30
N ASN A 153 -12.39 4.86 -5.01
CA ASN A 153 -11.33 5.50 -4.25
C ASN A 153 -9.94 5.16 -4.78
N LEU A 154 -9.70 3.89 -5.14
CA LEU A 154 -8.43 3.48 -5.72
C LEU A 154 -8.16 4.20 -7.04
N ARG A 155 -9.16 4.30 -7.92
CA ARG A 155 -9.03 5.06 -9.18
C ARG A 155 -8.71 6.53 -8.95
N ALA A 156 -9.35 7.14 -7.95
CA ALA A 156 -9.12 8.53 -7.62
C ALA A 156 -7.71 8.78 -7.03
N ARG A 157 -7.14 7.82 -6.29
CA ARG A 157 -5.87 8.01 -5.57
C ARG A 157 -4.65 7.39 -6.25
N PHE A 158 -4.87 6.38 -7.08
CA PHE A 158 -3.86 5.61 -7.81
C PHE A 158 -4.30 5.48 -9.29
N PRO A 159 -4.17 6.56 -10.08
CA PRO A 159 -4.76 6.63 -11.41
C PRO A 159 -4.15 5.66 -12.43
N THR A 160 -2.96 5.11 -12.14
CA THR A 160 -2.27 4.11 -12.98
C THR A 160 -2.38 2.70 -12.43
N LEU A 161 -3.21 2.47 -11.41
CA LEU A 161 -3.37 1.16 -10.80
C LEU A 161 -4.02 0.19 -11.79
N GLU A 162 -3.33 -0.92 -12.06
CA GLU A 162 -3.79 -1.97 -12.96
C GLU A 162 -4.16 -3.25 -12.19
N VAL A 163 -3.49 -3.51 -11.06
CA VAL A 163 -3.64 -4.75 -10.30
C VAL A 163 -3.83 -4.44 -8.81
N LEU A 164 -4.96 -4.88 -8.27
CA LEU A 164 -5.20 -5.01 -6.84
C LEU A 164 -4.95 -6.47 -6.45
N ARG A 165 -3.82 -6.73 -5.79
CA ARG A 165 -3.48 -8.06 -5.30
C ARG A 165 -3.98 -8.25 -3.88
N TRP A 166 -4.92 -9.16 -3.68
CA TRP A 166 -5.39 -9.55 -2.36
C TRP A 166 -4.50 -10.64 -1.78
N LEU A 167 -3.93 -10.36 -0.61
CA LEU A 167 -3.01 -11.24 0.12
C LEU A 167 -3.61 -11.77 1.42
N GLY A 168 -4.85 -11.39 1.73
CA GLY A 168 -5.61 -11.88 2.88
C GLY A 168 -6.51 -13.06 2.56
N ASP A 169 -7.37 -13.39 3.52
CA ASP A 169 -8.36 -14.47 3.40
C ASP A 169 -9.44 -14.13 2.36
N VAL A 170 -9.99 -15.17 1.72
CA VAL A 170 -11.02 -15.06 0.67
C VAL A 170 -12.20 -15.97 1.03
N ASP A 171 -13.42 -15.47 0.87
CA ASP A 171 -14.66 -16.26 0.98
C ASP A 171 -15.36 -16.36 -0.36
N ARG A 172 -15.13 -17.48 -1.05
CA ARG A 172 -15.79 -17.77 -2.34
C ARG A 172 -17.25 -18.20 -2.17
N GLY A 173 -17.70 -18.46 -0.95
CA GLY A 173 -19.06 -18.88 -0.62
C GLY A 173 -20.08 -17.74 -0.59
N LEU A 174 -19.63 -16.48 -0.57
CA LEU A 174 -20.49 -15.30 -0.59
C LEU A 174 -21.12 -14.98 -1.95
N SER A 175 -20.87 -15.81 -2.98
CA SER A 175 -21.50 -15.70 -4.29
C SER A 175 -22.99 -15.41 -4.12
N ARG A 176 -23.42 -14.20 -4.50
CA ARG A 176 -24.82 -13.82 -4.51
C ARG A 176 -25.59 -14.81 -5.39
N SER A 177 -26.20 -15.81 -4.77
CA SER A 177 -27.44 -16.39 -5.27
C SER A 177 -28.46 -15.25 -5.31
N ASP A 178 -28.55 -14.56 -6.45
CA ASP A 178 -29.79 -14.00 -7.00
C ASP A 178 -29.49 -13.01 -8.12
N THR A 179 -29.51 -13.49 -9.36
CA THR A 179 -30.36 -12.92 -10.43
C THR A 179 -30.28 -13.82 -11.66
N GLN A 180 -31.08 -14.89 -11.68
CA GLN A 180 -31.64 -15.40 -12.93
C GLN A 180 -33.09 -14.91 -13.02
N GLY A 181 -33.23 -13.58 -13.09
CA GLY A 181 -34.45 -12.93 -13.54
C GLY A 181 -34.28 -12.57 -15.00
N GLY A 182 -34.84 -13.40 -15.88
CA GLY A 182 -34.89 -13.10 -17.30
C GLY A 182 -35.69 -11.82 -17.58
N SER A 183 -35.14 -10.96 -18.42
CA SER A 183 -35.90 -10.17 -19.38
C SER A 183 -34.98 -9.71 -20.47
N ASP A 184 -35.17 -10.32 -21.63
CA ASP A 184 -34.90 -9.70 -22.92
C ASP A 184 -35.51 -8.30 -22.95
N LEU A 185 -34.75 -7.31 -23.41
CA LEU A 185 -35.27 -6.21 -24.22
C LEU A 185 -34.12 -5.56 -24.99
N LEU A 186 -34.22 -5.67 -26.32
CA LEU A 186 -33.42 -4.97 -27.32
C LEU A 186 -33.47 -3.44 -27.13
N GLY A 187 -32.38 -2.75 -27.51
CA GLY A 187 -32.53 -1.46 -28.20
C GLY A 187 -31.46 -0.40 -27.96
N SER A 188 -30.65 -0.18 -29.00
CA SER A 188 -30.16 1.13 -29.47
C SER A 188 -28.99 1.82 -28.76
N ALA A 189 -27.85 1.77 -29.45
CA ALA A 189 -26.96 2.88 -29.82
C ALA A 189 -26.69 4.00 -28.79
N ALA A 190 -25.45 4.02 -28.30
CA ALA A 190 -24.70 5.26 -28.10
C ALA A 190 -23.21 4.96 -28.29
N ASP A 191 -22.68 5.45 -29.41
CA ASP A 191 -21.26 5.59 -29.67
C ASP A 191 -20.75 6.70 -28.74
N THR A 192 -20.19 6.33 -27.60
CA THR A 192 -19.50 7.26 -26.70
C THR A 192 -18.14 6.69 -26.39
N SER A 193 -17.13 7.40 -26.88
CA SER A 193 -15.71 7.33 -26.53
C SER A 193 -15.42 6.42 -25.33
N GLN A 194 -15.09 5.16 -25.61
CA GLN A 194 -14.40 4.30 -24.65
C GLN A 194 -13.03 4.92 -24.41
N VAL A 195 -12.95 5.86 -23.48
CA VAL A 195 -11.75 6.03 -22.69
C VAL A 195 -11.58 4.66 -22.03
N HIS A 196 -10.60 3.89 -22.49
CA HIS A 196 -10.14 2.68 -21.81
C HIS A 196 -9.74 3.08 -20.39
N THR A 197 -10.71 3.12 -19.48
CA THR A 197 -10.45 3.04 -18.06
C THR A 197 -10.10 1.59 -17.83
N SER A 198 -8.81 1.28 -17.97
CA SER A 198 -8.26 -0.05 -17.69
C SER A 198 -8.86 -0.52 -16.37
N GLU A 199 -9.59 -1.63 -16.44
CA GLU A 199 -10.24 -2.21 -15.28
C GLU A 199 -9.16 -2.64 -14.29
N ILE A 200 -9.29 -2.27 -13.01
CA ILE A 200 -8.38 -2.75 -11.97
C ILE A 200 -8.64 -4.24 -11.82
N ARG A 201 -7.65 -5.07 -12.16
CA ARG A 201 -7.75 -6.53 -11.98
C ARG A 201 -7.56 -6.86 -10.52
N ILE A 202 -8.48 -7.64 -9.97
CA ILE A 202 -8.37 -8.15 -8.59
C ILE A 202 -7.84 -9.57 -8.68
N GLU A 203 -6.72 -9.84 -8.03
CA GLU A 203 -6.01 -11.11 -8.15
C GLU A 203 -5.48 -11.60 -6.80
N ASN A 204 -5.30 -12.91 -6.63
CA ASN A 204 -4.64 -13.48 -5.46
C ASN A 204 -3.10 -13.41 -5.59
N ARG A 205 -2.38 -14.01 -4.64
CA ARG A 205 -0.90 -14.07 -4.67
C ARG A 205 -0.35 -14.67 -5.97
N ASP A 206 -1.02 -15.67 -6.52
CA ASP A 206 -0.61 -16.46 -7.68
C ASP A 206 -1.09 -15.88 -9.02
N GLY A 207 -1.80 -14.75 -9.00
CA GLY A 207 -2.38 -14.12 -10.19
C GLY A 207 -3.73 -14.71 -10.62
N GLU A 208 -4.35 -15.55 -9.79
CA GLU A 208 -5.72 -16.01 -10.02
C GLU A 208 -6.68 -14.83 -9.84
N LYS A 209 -7.60 -14.65 -10.79
CA LYS A 209 -8.64 -13.62 -10.70
C LYS A 209 -9.52 -13.85 -9.47
N LEU A 210 -9.81 -12.78 -8.75
CA LEU A 210 -10.75 -12.74 -7.63
C LEU A 210 -11.91 -11.79 -7.94
N GLU A 211 -13.03 -11.99 -7.25
CA GLU A 211 -14.13 -11.04 -7.20
C GLU A 211 -14.06 -10.18 -5.94
N LEU A 212 -14.56 -8.95 -6.02
CA LEU A 212 -14.46 -7.96 -4.95
C LEU A 212 -15.26 -8.37 -3.68
N ASP A 213 -16.38 -9.05 -3.87
CA ASP A 213 -17.23 -9.57 -2.80
C ASP A 213 -16.62 -10.77 -2.07
N TRP A 214 -15.63 -11.44 -2.66
CA TRP A 214 -14.91 -12.54 -2.01
C TRP A 214 -13.85 -12.06 -1.01
N LEU A 215 -13.50 -10.78 -1.01
CA LEU A 215 -12.40 -10.27 -0.18
C LEU A 215 -12.86 -10.17 1.29
N LEU A 216 -12.25 -10.96 2.18
CA LEU A 216 -12.59 -10.91 3.61
C LEU A 216 -11.78 -9.84 4.33
N VAL A 217 -12.41 -8.69 4.54
CA VAL A 217 -11.84 -7.64 5.37
C VAL A 217 -12.36 -7.80 6.79
N ARG A 218 -11.47 -8.18 7.70
CA ARG A 218 -11.79 -8.34 9.12
C ARG A 218 -11.61 -7.02 9.85
#